data_AF-A0A090DWX8-F1
#
_entry.id   AF-A0A090DWX8-F1
#
_cell.length_a   1.000
_cell.length_b   1.000
_cell.length_c   1.000
_cell.angle_alpha   90.00
_cell.angle_beta   90.00
_cell.angle_gamma   90.00
#
_symmetry.space_group_name_H-M   'P 1'
#
loop_
_entity.id
_entity.type
_entity.pdbx_description
1 polymer ?
#
loop_
_entity_poly.entity_id
_entity_poly.type
_entity_poly.pdbx_seq_one_letter_code
_entity_poly.pdbx_strand_id
1 'polypeptide(L)'
;MLKNATNHEKFAILSPWFHEIVLEVKKDLKNDHLRKDIQFLKAYFPSKNINKISSEELVQGYSSAIKNKELAENLGDFIANRWLFKHSDVYYFFEEKLKGLNADFQNLEEVDDEFGKTLMNQASQKFGYQTSYIFSILNSVVFSKKIFDEFRELAIEEAKQHLVNNESAKELESWNEKEKAYELQISRLEERYKDKLLGMQKKYDKDVEALKKQISMLQRKLEEKKEACLVS
;
A
#
# COMPACT_ATOMS: atom_id res chain seq x y z
N MET A 1 32.43 12.60 -1.41
CA MET A 1 32.40 11.99 -2.77
C MET A 1 31.22 12.44 -3.66
N LEU A 2 30.05 12.80 -3.10
CA LEU A 2 28.84 13.16 -3.88
C LEU A 2 28.59 14.66 -4.12
N LYS A 3 29.40 15.55 -3.52
CA LYS A 3 29.24 17.01 -3.64
C LYS A 3 29.28 17.50 -5.10
N ASN A 4 30.08 16.82 -5.92
CA ASN A 4 30.26 17.14 -7.35
C ASN A 4 29.65 16.06 -8.27
N ALA A 5 28.83 15.17 -7.74
CA ALA A 5 28.21 14.11 -8.54
C ALA A 5 27.09 14.69 -9.42
N THR A 6 27.09 14.30 -10.68
CA THR A 6 26.03 14.62 -11.65
C THR A 6 24.72 13.93 -11.27
N ASN A 7 23.59 14.46 -11.72
CA ASN A 7 22.30 13.80 -11.47
C ASN A 7 22.26 12.42 -12.13
N HIS A 8 22.89 12.26 -13.29
CA HIS A 8 23.03 10.95 -13.91
C HIS A 8 23.68 9.91 -12.96
N GLU A 9 24.77 10.28 -12.28
CA GLU A 9 25.46 9.40 -11.32
C GLU A 9 24.61 9.13 -10.07
N LYS A 10 23.97 10.17 -9.53
CA LYS A 10 23.06 10.03 -8.37
C LYS A 10 21.93 9.04 -8.68
N PHE A 11 21.25 9.20 -9.81
CA PHE A 11 20.17 8.30 -10.21
C PHE A 11 20.65 6.90 -10.62
N ALA A 12 21.89 6.75 -11.06
CA ALA A 12 22.50 5.43 -11.23
C ALA A 12 22.69 4.72 -9.88
N ILE A 13 23.16 5.43 -8.85
CA ILE A 13 23.26 4.90 -7.48
C ILE A 13 21.86 4.57 -6.92
N LEU A 14 20.88 5.44 -7.19
CA LEU A 14 19.49 5.28 -6.74
C LEU A 14 18.65 4.35 -7.64
N SER A 15 19.26 3.66 -8.61
CA SER A 15 18.52 2.75 -9.50
C SER A 15 17.62 1.74 -8.77
N PRO A 16 17.99 1.17 -7.60
CA PRO A 16 17.11 0.26 -6.86
C PRO A 16 15.81 0.92 -6.39
N TRP A 17 15.84 2.21 -6.06
CA TRP A 17 14.71 2.97 -5.51
C TRP A 17 14.05 3.90 -6.53
N PHE A 18 14.53 3.90 -7.78
CA PHE A 18 14.04 4.80 -8.82
C PHE A 18 12.53 4.66 -9.06
N HIS A 19 12.01 3.43 -8.98
CA HIS A 19 10.58 3.16 -9.09
C HIS A 19 9.78 3.98 -8.08
N GLU A 20 10.16 3.90 -6.80
CA GLU A 20 9.45 4.55 -5.70
C GLU A 20 9.56 6.08 -5.79
N ILE A 21 10.76 6.58 -6.06
CA ILE A 21 11.00 8.02 -6.28
C ILE A 21 10.06 8.57 -7.34
N VAL A 22 9.94 7.91 -8.50
CA VAL A 22 9.05 8.34 -9.59
C VAL A 22 7.58 8.26 -9.21
N LEU A 23 7.16 7.21 -8.50
CA LEU A 23 5.77 7.06 -8.08
C LEU A 23 5.34 8.16 -7.11
N GLU A 24 6.22 8.59 -6.22
CA GLU A 24 5.92 9.67 -5.29
C GLU A 24 5.75 11.00 -5.99
N VAL A 25 6.57 11.31 -7.00
CA VAL A 25 6.47 12.56 -7.79
C VAL A 25 5.57 12.44 -9.03
N LYS A 26 4.82 11.33 -9.19
CA LYS A 26 4.04 11.03 -10.40
C LYS A 26 3.08 12.14 -10.84
N LYS A 27 2.43 12.81 -9.87
CA LYS A 27 1.47 13.88 -10.15
C LYS A 27 2.18 15.09 -10.75
N ASP A 28 3.33 15.44 -10.19
CA ASP A 28 4.17 16.54 -10.62
C ASP A 28 4.76 16.25 -12.02
N LEU A 29 5.20 15.02 -12.26
CA LEU A 29 5.66 14.59 -13.59
C LEU A 29 4.56 14.71 -14.64
N LYS A 30 3.33 14.28 -14.33
CA LYS A 30 2.21 14.37 -15.28
C LYS A 30 1.73 15.80 -15.51
N ASN A 31 1.65 16.62 -14.46
CA ASN A 31 1.03 17.94 -14.54
C ASN A 31 2.01 19.06 -14.92
N ASP A 32 3.26 18.96 -14.52
CA ASP A 32 4.24 20.03 -14.73
C ASP A 32 5.24 19.67 -15.83
N HIS A 33 5.78 18.45 -15.84
CA HIS A 33 6.79 18.07 -16.82
C HIS A 33 6.15 17.67 -18.16
N LEU A 34 5.36 16.60 -18.20
CA LEU A 34 4.79 16.06 -19.46
C LEU A 34 3.83 17.03 -20.17
N ARG A 35 3.14 17.92 -19.45
CA ARG A 35 2.28 18.93 -20.07
C ARG A 35 3.07 20.05 -20.74
N LYS A 36 4.27 20.37 -20.24
CA LYS A 36 5.11 21.44 -20.78
C LYS A 36 6.05 20.92 -21.86
N ASP A 37 6.58 19.71 -21.69
CA ASP A 37 7.49 19.09 -22.65
C ASP A 37 6.79 18.03 -23.52
N ILE A 38 6.15 18.53 -24.57
CA ILE A 38 5.46 17.69 -25.56
C ILE A 38 6.46 16.85 -26.38
N GLN A 39 7.69 17.34 -26.57
CA GLN A 39 8.71 16.61 -27.32
C GLN A 39 9.14 15.36 -26.54
N PHE A 40 9.40 15.52 -25.25
CA PHE A 40 9.67 14.40 -24.35
C PHE A 40 8.53 13.39 -24.33
N LEU A 41 7.28 13.87 -24.22
CA LEU A 41 6.11 13.00 -24.24
C LEU A 41 6.05 12.15 -25.53
N LYS A 42 6.30 12.76 -26.70
CA LYS A 42 6.30 12.03 -27.97
C LYS A 42 7.44 11.02 -28.09
N ALA A 43 8.61 11.35 -27.53
CA ALA A 43 9.79 10.48 -27.61
C ALA A 43 9.69 9.25 -26.69
N TYR A 44 9.22 9.42 -25.46
CA TYR A 44 9.20 8.35 -24.45
C TYR A 44 7.83 7.71 -24.24
N PHE A 45 6.74 8.33 -24.71
CA PHE A 45 5.37 7.84 -24.58
C PHE A 45 4.59 8.01 -25.90
N PRO A 46 5.04 7.35 -26.99
CA PRO A 46 4.45 7.55 -28.32
C PRO A 46 2.96 7.19 -28.33
N SER A 47 2.15 8.08 -28.91
CA SER A 47 0.69 7.91 -29.06
C SER A 47 -0.10 7.76 -27.76
N LYS A 48 0.47 8.09 -26.60
CA LYS A 48 -0.22 8.03 -25.31
C LYS A 48 -0.73 9.40 -24.89
N ASN A 49 -1.95 9.41 -24.33
CA ASN A 49 -2.47 10.57 -23.61
C ASN A 49 -1.90 10.56 -22.18
N ILE A 50 -1.46 11.71 -21.67
CA ILE A 50 -0.89 11.87 -20.31
C ILE A 50 -1.76 11.20 -19.23
N ASN A 51 -3.08 11.33 -19.33
CA ASN A 51 -4.02 10.78 -18.35
C ASN A 51 -4.15 9.26 -18.43
N LYS A 52 -3.74 8.65 -19.56
CA LYS A 52 -3.81 7.20 -19.81
C LYS A 52 -2.48 6.47 -19.58
N ILE A 53 -1.40 7.20 -19.24
CA ILE A 53 -0.10 6.58 -18.92
C ILE A 53 -0.22 5.86 -17.58
N SER A 54 0.07 4.55 -17.54
CA SER A 54 0.07 3.78 -16.29
C SER A 54 1.26 4.16 -15.40
N SER A 55 1.24 3.72 -14.13
CA SER A 55 2.36 3.93 -13.21
C SER A 55 3.64 3.25 -13.69
N GLU A 56 3.51 2.03 -14.20
CA GLU A 56 4.61 1.21 -14.72
C GLU A 56 5.20 1.82 -15.99
N GLU A 57 4.34 2.25 -16.91
CA GLU A 57 4.76 2.95 -18.13
C GLU A 57 5.52 4.23 -17.78
N LEU A 58 5.01 5.01 -16.81
CA LEU A 58 5.67 6.22 -16.33
C LEU A 58 7.08 5.91 -15.82
N VAL A 59 7.22 4.94 -14.90
CA VAL A 59 8.53 4.56 -14.35
C VAL A 59 9.49 4.11 -15.45
N GLN A 60 9.02 3.28 -16.40
CA GLN A 60 9.85 2.80 -17.49
C GLN A 60 10.33 3.93 -18.41
N GLY A 61 9.44 4.86 -18.78
CA GLY A 61 9.77 6.00 -19.63
C GLY A 61 10.82 6.90 -18.98
N TYR A 62 10.62 7.27 -17.72
CA TYR A 62 11.59 8.10 -16.98
C TYR A 62 12.90 7.36 -16.67
N SER A 63 12.87 6.06 -16.41
CA SER A 63 14.09 5.25 -16.21
C SER A 63 14.91 5.14 -17.49
N SER A 64 14.24 5.14 -18.65
CA SER A 64 14.91 5.14 -19.95
C SER A 64 15.49 6.52 -20.27
N ALA A 65 14.78 7.59 -19.92
CA ALA A 65 15.23 8.97 -20.11
C ALA A 65 16.44 9.34 -19.24
N ILE A 66 16.43 8.97 -17.95
CA ILE A 66 17.50 9.33 -17.00
C ILE A 66 18.85 8.65 -17.35
N LYS A 67 18.83 7.60 -18.16
CA LYS A 67 20.06 6.95 -18.68
C LYS A 67 20.76 7.79 -19.75
N ASN A 68 20.06 8.71 -20.41
CA ASN A 68 20.68 9.64 -21.34
C ASN A 68 21.29 10.81 -20.55
N LYS A 69 22.62 10.94 -20.57
CA LYS A 69 23.37 11.96 -19.81
C LYS A 69 22.88 13.39 -20.05
N GLU A 70 22.53 13.75 -21.27
CA GLU A 70 22.10 15.11 -21.60
C GLU A 70 20.74 15.46 -20.97
N LEU A 71 19.83 14.48 -20.94
CA LEU A 71 18.51 14.65 -20.33
C LEU A 71 18.56 14.47 -18.80
N ALA A 72 19.49 13.65 -18.32
CA ALA A 72 19.59 13.25 -16.92
C ALA A 72 19.78 14.44 -15.97
N GLU A 73 20.49 15.49 -16.38
CA GLU A 73 20.72 16.65 -15.52
C GLU A 73 19.43 17.43 -15.25
N ASN A 74 18.78 17.95 -16.30
CA ASN A 74 17.55 18.73 -16.17
C ASN A 74 16.40 17.90 -15.59
N LEU A 75 16.26 16.66 -16.06
CA LEU A 75 15.21 15.77 -15.60
C LEU A 75 15.47 15.32 -14.16
N GLY A 76 16.72 15.01 -13.85
CA GLY A 76 17.13 14.60 -12.53
C GLY A 76 16.94 15.71 -11.50
N ASP A 77 17.29 16.96 -11.84
CA ASP A 77 17.02 18.12 -11.00
C ASP A 77 15.53 18.28 -10.75
N PHE A 78 14.70 18.15 -11.78
CA PHE A 78 13.25 18.24 -11.63
C PHE A 78 12.72 17.17 -10.66
N ILE A 79 13.11 15.91 -10.86
CA ILE A 79 12.67 14.79 -10.01
C ILE A 79 13.18 14.98 -8.58
N ALA A 80 14.47 15.28 -8.41
CA ALA A 80 15.11 15.46 -7.12
C ALA A 80 14.43 16.60 -6.34
N ASN A 81 14.24 17.77 -6.95
CA ASN A 81 13.60 18.90 -6.29
C ASN A 81 12.15 18.60 -5.88
N ARG A 82 11.37 17.94 -6.74
CA ARG A 82 10.00 17.54 -6.40
C ARG A 82 9.95 16.52 -5.28
N TRP A 83 10.91 15.59 -5.26
CA TRP A 83 11.01 14.59 -4.21
C TRP A 83 11.43 15.22 -2.87
N LEU A 84 12.47 16.05 -2.88
CA LEU A 84 12.97 16.77 -1.70
C LEU A 84 11.91 17.70 -1.10
N PHE A 85 11.11 18.37 -1.94
CA PHE A 85 10.03 19.23 -1.46
C PHE A 85 8.96 18.45 -0.66
N LYS A 86 8.68 17.20 -1.06
CA LYS A 86 7.75 16.34 -0.32
C LYS A 86 8.33 15.83 0.99
N HIS A 87 9.65 15.79 1.10
CA HIS A 87 10.41 15.36 2.27
C HIS A 87 11.10 16.55 2.96
N SER A 88 10.39 17.68 3.02
CA SER A 88 10.91 18.92 3.63
C SER A 88 11.29 18.75 5.11
N ASP A 89 10.61 17.85 5.82
CA ASP A 89 10.93 17.46 7.20
C ASP A 89 12.30 16.80 7.34
N VAL A 90 12.68 15.94 6.38
CA VAL A 90 14.01 15.35 6.30
C VAL A 90 15.04 16.46 6.04
N TYR A 91 14.74 17.39 5.13
CA TYR A 91 15.59 18.55 4.88
C TYR A 91 15.86 19.36 6.13
N TYR A 92 14.81 19.76 6.85
CA TYR A 92 14.95 20.56 8.08
C TYR A 92 15.75 19.83 9.14
N PHE A 93 15.57 18.51 9.27
CA PHE A 93 16.36 17.72 10.21
C PHE A 93 17.86 17.73 9.86
N PHE A 94 18.23 17.47 8.59
CA PHE A 94 19.63 17.49 8.17
C PHE A 94 20.22 18.90 8.28
N GLU A 95 19.46 19.92 7.89
CA GLU A 95 19.86 21.32 8.00
C GLU A 95 20.18 21.70 9.45
N GLU A 96 19.27 21.39 10.39
CA GLU A 96 19.46 21.69 11.83
C GLU A 96 20.72 21.02 12.38
N LYS A 97 20.92 19.73 12.06
CA LYS A 97 22.07 18.97 12.54
C LYS A 97 23.39 19.45 11.94
N LEU A 98 23.41 19.73 10.64
CA LEU A 98 24.61 20.21 9.94
C LEU A 98 24.96 21.64 10.34
N LYS A 99 23.98 22.52 10.56
CA LYS A 99 24.19 23.87 11.13
C LYS A 99 24.79 23.82 12.52
N GLY A 100 24.41 22.82 13.32
CA GLY A 100 25.00 22.59 14.65
C GLY A 100 26.49 22.26 14.61
N LEU A 101 26.98 21.69 13.50
CA LEU A 101 28.40 21.40 13.28
C LEU A 101 29.15 22.60 12.71
N ASN A 102 28.59 23.25 11.68
CA ASN A 102 29.17 24.42 11.04
C ASN A 102 28.06 25.37 10.56
N ALA A 103 28.14 26.64 10.94
CA ALA A 103 27.19 27.66 10.50
C ALA A 103 27.15 27.82 8.97
N ASP A 104 28.28 27.55 8.30
CA ASP A 104 28.41 27.52 6.84
C ASP A 104 28.49 26.08 6.31
N PHE A 105 27.48 25.27 6.65
CA PHE A 105 27.45 23.85 6.31
C PHE A 105 27.40 23.56 4.79
N GLN A 106 27.10 24.57 3.95
CA GLN A 106 27.11 24.43 2.49
C GLN A 106 28.53 24.22 1.95
N ASN A 107 29.53 24.74 2.65
CA ASN A 107 30.94 24.63 2.27
C ASN A 107 31.64 23.39 2.84
N LEU A 108 30.97 22.59 3.67
CA LEU A 108 31.52 21.32 4.15
C LEU A 108 31.85 20.39 2.98
N GLU A 109 33.03 19.77 3.03
CA GLU A 109 33.47 18.78 2.03
C GLU A 109 33.21 17.35 2.49
N GLU A 110 33.37 17.11 3.79
CA GLU A 110 33.14 15.83 4.45
C GLU A 110 32.82 16.08 5.93
N VAL A 111 31.87 15.32 6.49
CA VAL A 111 31.66 15.26 7.94
C VAL A 111 32.50 14.14 8.55
N ASP A 112 32.88 14.32 9.81
CA ASP A 112 33.54 13.28 10.60
C ASP A 112 32.69 11.98 10.66
N ASP A 113 33.37 10.84 10.76
CA ASP A 113 32.75 9.51 10.78
C ASP A 113 31.85 9.31 12.01
N GLU A 114 32.21 9.85 13.17
CA GLU A 114 31.43 9.69 14.41
C GLU A 114 30.11 10.48 14.33
N PHE A 115 30.19 11.74 13.90
CA PHE A 115 29.04 12.59 13.64
C PHE A 115 28.18 12.03 12.50
N GLY A 116 28.81 11.58 11.41
CA GLY A 116 28.11 11.04 10.26
C GLY A 116 27.31 9.78 10.59
N LYS A 117 27.88 8.86 11.38
CA LYS A 117 27.14 7.70 11.92
C LYS A 117 25.99 8.12 12.84
N THR A 118 26.23 9.10 13.71
CA THR A 118 25.19 9.61 14.61
C THR A 118 24.03 10.23 13.83
N LEU A 119 24.34 11.03 12.80
CA LEU A 119 23.36 11.65 11.92
C LEU A 119 22.56 10.61 11.14
N MET A 120 23.23 9.62 10.55
CA MET A 120 22.60 8.49 9.88
C MET A 120 21.61 7.79 10.83
N ASN A 121 22.05 7.38 12.01
CA ASN A 121 21.21 6.66 12.96
C ASN A 121 20.00 7.48 13.42
N GLN A 122 20.19 8.77 13.72
CA GLN A 122 19.10 9.66 14.12
C GLN A 122 18.11 9.91 12.97
N ALA A 123 18.59 10.07 11.73
CA ALA A 123 17.73 10.22 10.56
C ALA A 123 16.89 8.96 10.34
N SER A 124 17.54 7.78 10.36
CA SER A 124 16.90 6.49 10.14
C SER A 124 15.85 6.17 11.20
N GLN A 125 16.08 6.52 12.46
CA GLN A 125 15.09 6.35 13.52
C GLN A 125 13.82 7.19 13.30
N LYS A 126 13.95 8.36 12.67
CA LYS A 126 12.84 9.30 12.49
C LYS A 126 12.10 9.09 11.16
N PHE A 127 12.81 8.77 10.10
CA PHE A 127 12.26 8.75 8.73
C PHE A 127 12.45 7.41 7.99
N GLY A 128 13.10 6.42 8.62
CA GLY A 128 13.52 5.18 7.98
C GLY A 128 14.86 5.30 7.28
N TYR A 129 15.56 4.16 7.14
CA TYR A 129 16.85 4.11 6.46
C TYR A 129 16.72 4.47 4.98
N GLN A 130 15.70 3.97 4.31
CA GLN A 130 15.50 4.18 2.88
C GLN A 130 15.30 5.65 2.53
N THR A 131 14.34 6.32 3.16
CA THR A 131 14.03 7.74 2.93
C THR A 131 15.25 8.61 3.20
N SER A 132 15.92 8.37 4.33
CA SER A 132 17.07 9.15 4.76
C SER A 132 18.28 8.94 3.83
N TYR A 133 18.47 7.72 3.31
CA TYR A 133 19.50 7.43 2.33
C TYR A 133 19.23 8.12 0.99
N ILE A 134 18.01 8.00 0.45
CA ILE A 134 17.62 8.68 -0.81
C ILE A 134 17.84 10.19 -0.68
N PHE A 135 17.38 10.79 0.41
CA PHE A 135 17.60 12.20 0.71
C PHE A 135 19.09 12.55 0.69
N SER A 136 19.92 11.75 1.37
CA SER A 136 21.36 11.98 1.47
C SER A 136 22.06 11.99 0.10
N ILE A 137 21.62 11.12 -0.83
CA ILE A 137 22.15 11.10 -2.20
C ILE A 137 21.64 12.30 -3.03
N LEU A 138 20.34 12.56 -3.02
CA LEU A 138 19.74 13.63 -3.83
C LEU A 138 20.27 15.01 -3.43
N ASN A 139 20.36 15.27 -2.12
CA ASN A 139 20.85 16.52 -1.56
C ASN A 139 22.38 16.57 -1.39
N SER A 140 23.12 15.58 -1.91
CA SER A 140 24.59 15.53 -1.86
C SER A 140 25.18 15.71 -0.45
N VAL A 141 24.60 15.08 0.56
CA VAL A 141 25.13 15.12 1.93
C VAL A 141 26.57 14.58 1.94
N VAL A 142 27.44 15.22 2.68
CA VAL A 142 28.89 14.99 2.61
C VAL A 142 29.38 13.91 3.59
N PHE A 143 28.73 12.74 3.60
CA PHE A 143 29.25 11.60 4.36
C PHE A 143 30.50 11.00 3.72
N SER A 144 31.29 10.33 4.55
CA SER A 144 32.37 9.48 4.10
C SER A 144 31.84 8.27 3.33
N LYS A 145 32.68 7.70 2.46
CA LYS A 145 32.29 6.53 1.65
C LYS A 145 31.85 5.36 2.54
N LYS A 146 32.55 5.15 3.65
CA LYS A 146 32.27 4.09 4.61
C LYS A 146 30.86 4.19 5.19
N ILE A 147 30.46 5.40 5.61
CA ILE A 147 29.09 5.64 6.11
C ILE A 147 28.07 5.45 5.01
N PHE A 148 28.34 5.94 3.79
CA PHE A 148 27.40 5.76 2.67
C PHE A 148 27.18 4.30 2.32
N ASP A 149 28.23 3.49 2.29
CA ASP A 149 28.13 2.06 1.99
C ASP A 149 27.31 1.34 3.09
N GLU A 150 27.56 1.64 4.37
CA GLU A 150 26.78 1.13 5.51
C GLU A 150 25.30 1.56 5.44
N PHE A 151 25.05 2.84 5.14
CA PHE A 151 23.70 3.38 5.02
C PHE A 151 22.93 2.70 3.88
N ARG A 152 23.60 2.48 2.75
CA ARG A 152 23.04 1.79 1.59
C ARG A 152 22.63 0.36 1.93
N GLU A 153 23.49 -0.39 2.62
CA GLU A 153 23.20 -1.77 3.02
C GLU A 153 21.97 -1.84 3.94
N LEU A 154 21.90 -0.96 4.94
CA LEU A 154 20.76 -0.88 5.86
C LEU A 154 19.46 -0.47 5.14
N ALA A 155 19.53 0.48 4.20
CA ALA A 155 18.38 0.88 3.39
C ALA A 155 17.88 -0.25 2.48
N ILE A 156 18.78 -1.05 1.91
CA ILE A 156 18.41 -2.23 1.10
C ILE A 156 17.74 -3.29 1.98
N GLU A 157 18.26 -3.52 3.18
CA GLU A 157 17.71 -4.52 4.11
C GLU A 157 16.31 -4.10 4.60
N GLU A 158 16.13 -2.83 4.97
CA GLU A 158 14.82 -2.27 5.33
C GLU A 158 13.81 -2.42 4.17
N ALA A 159 14.20 -2.10 2.94
CA ALA A 159 13.35 -2.24 1.76
C ALA A 159 12.91 -3.70 1.53
N LYS A 160 13.83 -4.67 1.69
CA LYS A 160 13.49 -6.10 1.60
C LYS A 160 12.50 -6.51 2.68
N GLN A 161 12.70 -6.07 3.91
CA GLN A 161 11.78 -6.37 5.01
C GLN A 161 10.39 -5.78 4.77
N HIS A 162 10.31 -4.55 4.24
CA HIS A 162 9.04 -3.95 3.85
C HIS A 162 8.30 -4.74 2.77
N LEU A 163 9.02 -5.29 1.77
CA LEU A 163 8.41 -6.14 0.75
C LEU A 163 7.80 -7.41 1.37
N VAL A 164 8.56 -8.12 2.21
CA VAL A 164 8.09 -9.34 2.89
C VAL A 164 6.88 -9.04 3.79
N ASN A 165 6.94 -7.94 4.54
CA ASN A 165 5.84 -7.52 5.41
C ASN A 165 4.57 -7.16 4.62
N ASN A 166 4.74 -6.48 3.48
CA ASN A 166 3.62 -6.11 2.60
C ASN A 166 2.98 -7.33 1.95
N GLU A 167 3.76 -8.33 1.54
CA GLU A 167 3.24 -9.60 1.03
C GLU A 167 2.44 -10.34 2.10
N SER A 168 3.01 -10.46 3.31
CA SER A 168 2.35 -11.10 4.46
C SER A 168 1.04 -10.40 4.82
N ALA A 169 1.02 -9.06 4.79
CA ALA A 169 -0.18 -8.28 5.06
C ALA A 169 -1.28 -8.50 4.01
N LYS A 170 -0.93 -8.58 2.72
CA LYS A 170 -1.89 -8.88 1.64
C LYS A 170 -2.46 -10.29 1.77
N GLU A 171 -1.64 -11.26 2.16
CA GLU A 171 -2.11 -12.62 2.42
C GLU A 171 -3.12 -12.64 3.58
N LEU A 172 -2.82 -11.95 4.67
CA LEU A 172 -3.72 -11.82 5.82
C LEU A 172 -5.05 -11.15 5.44
N GLU A 173 -4.99 -10.08 4.65
CA GLU A 173 -6.19 -9.40 4.15
C GLU A 173 -7.05 -10.33 3.28
N SER A 174 -6.43 -11.10 2.37
CA SER A 174 -7.14 -12.12 1.57
C SER A 174 -7.79 -13.21 2.42
N TRP A 175 -7.13 -13.64 3.50
CA TRP A 175 -7.70 -14.61 4.44
C TRP A 175 -8.91 -14.04 5.17
N ASN A 176 -8.82 -12.80 5.66
CA ASN A 176 -9.94 -12.11 6.33
C ASN A 176 -11.14 -11.92 5.40
N GLU A 177 -10.92 -11.64 4.11
CA GLU A 177 -11.99 -11.57 3.12
C GLU A 177 -12.70 -12.92 2.93
N LYS A 178 -11.94 -14.02 2.87
CA LYS A 178 -12.50 -15.38 2.77
C LYS A 178 -13.29 -15.76 4.01
N GLU A 179 -12.78 -15.44 5.20
CA GLU A 179 -13.46 -15.70 6.47
C GLU A 179 -14.83 -15.01 6.51
N LYS A 180 -14.87 -13.70 6.22
CA LYS A 180 -16.13 -12.95 6.13
C LYS A 180 -17.11 -13.54 5.11
N ALA A 181 -16.59 -14.02 3.97
CA ALA A 181 -17.43 -14.67 2.96
C ALA A 181 -18.04 -15.97 3.48
N TYR A 182 -17.28 -16.77 4.24
CA TYR A 182 -17.79 -18.00 4.86
C TYR A 182 -18.77 -17.72 5.98
N GLU A 183 -18.51 -16.73 6.85
CA GLU A 183 -19.45 -16.32 7.90
C GLU A 183 -20.81 -15.92 7.32
N LEU A 184 -20.81 -15.17 6.21
CA LEU A 184 -22.05 -14.79 5.52
C LEU A 184 -22.78 -16.01 4.95
N GLN A 185 -22.05 -16.99 4.40
CA GLN A 185 -22.65 -18.23 3.89
C GLN A 185 -23.25 -19.08 5.01
N ILE A 186 -22.56 -19.19 6.15
CA ILE A 186 -23.04 -19.90 7.33
C ILE A 186 -24.31 -19.22 7.86
N SER A 187 -24.31 -17.90 8.04
CA SER A 187 -25.48 -17.15 8.50
C SER A 187 -26.71 -17.36 7.61
N ARG A 188 -26.53 -17.32 6.29
CA ARG A 188 -27.61 -17.60 5.32
C ARG A 188 -28.12 -19.03 5.40
N LEU A 189 -27.23 -19.99 5.62
CA LEU A 189 -27.62 -21.40 5.79
C LEU A 189 -28.41 -21.59 7.08
N GLU A 190 -27.94 -21.01 8.19
CA GLU A 190 -28.61 -21.03 9.47
C GLU A 190 -30.03 -20.45 9.38
N GLU A 191 -30.18 -19.31 8.72
CA GLU A 191 -31.48 -18.68 8.49
C GLU A 191 -32.42 -19.60 7.70
N ARG A 192 -31.95 -20.18 6.58
CA ARG A 192 -32.73 -21.14 5.78
C ARG A 192 -33.15 -22.37 6.58
N TYR A 193 -32.25 -22.93 7.39
CA TYR A 193 -32.56 -24.10 8.22
C TYR A 193 -33.54 -23.76 9.34
N LYS A 194 -33.40 -22.58 9.96
CA LYS A 194 -34.33 -22.08 10.96
C LYS A 194 -35.74 -21.92 10.39
N ASP A 195 -35.87 -21.32 9.21
CA ASP A 195 -37.15 -21.17 8.52
C ASP A 195 -37.78 -22.53 8.16
N LYS A 196 -36.96 -23.47 7.70
CA LYS A 196 -37.42 -24.83 7.37
C LYS A 196 -37.93 -25.57 8.61
N LEU A 197 -37.20 -25.50 9.73
CA LEU A 197 -37.63 -26.09 11.00
C LEU A 197 -38.94 -25.47 11.50
N LEU A 198 -39.07 -24.14 11.42
CA LEU A 198 -40.28 -23.43 11.83
C LEU A 198 -41.48 -23.78 10.93
N GLY A 199 -41.25 -23.97 9.63
CA GLY A 199 -42.25 -24.48 8.69
C GLY A 199 -42.69 -25.92 9.01
N MET A 200 -41.75 -26.81 9.32
CA MET A 200 -42.05 -28.18 9.73
C MET A 200 -42.84 -28.22 11.04
N GLN A 201 -42.47 -27.40 12.02
CA GLN A 201 -43.19 -27.29 13.30
C GLN A 201 -44.63 -26.83 13.08
N LYS A 202 -44.85 -25.76 12.29
CA LYS A 202 -46.19 -25.28 11.95
C LYS A 202 -47.04 -26.34 11.25
N LYS A 203 -46.43 -27.16 10.38
CA LYS A 203 -47.13 -28.27 9.72
C LYS A 203 -47.53 -29.34 10.72
N TYR A 204 -46.60 -29.75 11.58
CA TYR A 204 -46.86 -30.71 12.65
C TYR A 204 -48.02 -30.26 13.55
N ASP A 205 -48.03 -29.00 13.99
CA ASP A 205 -49.09 -28.47 14.84
C ASP A 205 -50.48 -28.51 14.16
N LYS A 206 -50.54 -28.16 12.87
CA LYS A 206 -51.77 -28.25 12.08
C LYS A 206 -52.27 -29.70 11.94
N ASP A 207 -51.36 -30.62 11.66
CA ASP A 207 -51.69 -32.04 11.51
C ASP A 207 -52.22 -32.60 12.85
N VAL A 208 -51.61 -32.22 13.98
CA VAL A 208 -52.09 -32.59 15.33
C VAL A 208 -53.48 -32.01 15.61
N GLU A 209 -53.76 -30.76 15.29
CA GLU A 209 -55.09 -30.16 15.46
C GLU A 209 -56.15 -30.84 14.60
N ALA A 210 -55.82 -31.16 13.34
CA ALA A 210 -56.72 -31.88 12.45
C ALA A 210 -57.05 -33.28 12.99
N LEU A 211 -56.04 -34.01 13.47
CA LEU A 211 -56.21 -35.32 14.10
C LEU A 211 -57.07 -35.23 15.37
N LYS A 212 -56.85 -34.23 16.24
CA LYS A 212 -57.68 -34.00 17.43
C LYS A 212 -59.15 -33.78 17.06
N LYS A 213 -59.43 -33.00 16.03
CA LYS A 213 -60.81 -32.80 15.52
C LYS A 213 -61.42 -34.09 15.00
N GLN A 214 -60.67 -34.88 14.23
CA GLN A 214 -61.13 -36.17 13.75
C GLN A 214 -61.43 -37.14 14.90
N ILE A 215 -60.56 -37.21 15.91
CA ILE A 215 -60.77 -38.04 17.10
C ILE A 215 -62.04 -37.61 17.82
N SER A 216 -62.25 -36.31 18.05
CA SER A 216 -63.47 -35.79 18.69
C SER A 216 -64.74 -36.14 17.92
N MET A 217 -64.73 -36.00 16.58
CA MET A 217 -65.87 -36.39 15.73
C MET A 217 -66.16 -37.89 15.79
N LEU A 218 -65.11 -38.72 15.80
CA LEU A 218 -65.24 -40.17 15.92
C LEU A 218 -65.76 -40.57 17.30
N GLN A 219 -65.29 -39.92 18.37
CA GLN A 219 -65.80 -40.11 19.73
C GLN A 219 -67.30 -39.78 19.82
N ARG A 220 -67.72 -38.63 19.27
CA ARG A 220 -69.14 -38.24 19.25
C ARG A 220 -70.01 -39.24 18.48
N LYS A 221 -69.58 -39.67 17.29
CA LYS A 221 -70.29 -40.70 16.52
C LYS A 221 -70.38 -42.04 17.27
N LEU A 222 -69.36 -42.38 18.05
CA LEU A 222 -69.35 -43.60 18.85
C LEU A 222 -70.37 -43.51 20.00
N GLU A 223 -70.48 -42.35 20.64
CA GLU A 223 -71.48 -42.06 21.69
C GLU A 223 -72.91 -42.08 21.11
N GLU A 224 -73.17 -41.35 20.03
CA GLU A 224 -74.46 -41.34 19.32
C GLU A 224 -74.89 -42.77 18.93
N LYS A 225 -73.95 -43.61 18.47
CA LYS A 225 -74.23 -45.01 18.11
C LYS A 225 -74.49 -45.90 19.33
N LYS A 226 -73.83 -45.65 20.46
CA LYS A 226 -74.10 -46.35 21.73
C LYS A 226 -75.50 -46.01 22.26
N GLU A 227 -75.88 -44.73 22.21
CA GLU A 227 -77.20 -44.26 22.62
C GLU A 227 -78.31 -44.85 21.73
N ALA A 228 -78.12 -44.87 20.40
CA ALA A 228 -79.06 -45.49 19.47
C ALA A 228 -79.24 -47.01 19.69
N CYS A 229 -78.21 -47.69 20.22
CA CYS A 229 -78.27 -49.12 20.53
C CYS A 229 -78.95 -49.42 21.88
N LEU A 230 -79.11 -48.42 22.76
CA LEU A 230 -79.77 -48.56 24.06
C LEU A 230 -81.27 -48.20 24.01
N VAL A 231 -81.72 -47.57 22.92
CA VAL A 231 -83.12 -47.14 22.69
C VAL A 231 -83.87 -48.10 21.77
N SER A 232 -83.20 -49.13 21.23
CA SER A 232 -83.79 -50.25 20.48
C SER A 232 -83.83 -51.53 21.30
#